data_AF-A0A0Q8N5K1-F1
#
_entry.id   AF-A0A0Q8N5K1-F1
#
_cell.length_a   1.000
_cell.length_b   1.000
_cell.length_c   1.000
_cell.angle_alpha   90.00
_cell.angle_beta   90.00
_cell.angle_gamma   90.00
#
_symmetry.space_group_name_H-M   'P 1'
#
loop_
_entity.id
_entity.type
_entity.pdbx_description
1 polymer ?
#
loop_
_entity_poly.entity_id
_entity_poly.type
_entity_poly.pdbx_seq_one_letter_code
_entity_poly.pdbx_strand_id
1 'polypeptide(L)'
;MKKFTLLLALIFTTISFAQTISSKQENANVEQYALLTKVNQYYPDITLNKTITNFYADGKIIDSQQQFDLKGTKFSSYKLGIEPDNKKLLFEYVSDETGKIYGDVSVFNGNVLRTTFSEKNNSIEVSLNGKSVFQKNL
;
A
#
# COMPACT_ATOMS: atom_id res chain seq x y z
N MET A 1 47.91 -24.02 16.87
CA MET A 1 47.73 -22.58 16.54
C MET A 1 46.52 -22.26 15.66
N LYS A 2 45.97 -23.18 14.84
CA LYS A 2 44.87 -22.87 13.90
C LYS A 2 43.43 -22.83 14.48
N LYS A 3 43.21 -23.34 15.71
CA LYS A 3 41.86 -23.48 16.30
C LYS A 3 41.31 -22.18 16.92
N PHE A 4 42.18 -21.32 17.43
CA PHE A 4 41.77 -20.05 18.06
C PHE A 4 41.44 -18.97 17.03
N THR A 5 42.03 -19.04 15.83
CA THR A 5 41.77 -18.08 14.74
C THR A 5 40.34 -18.19 14.21
N LEU A 6 39.80 -19.41 14.13
CA LEU A 6 38.43 -19.66 13.67
C LEU A 6 37.40 -19.13 14.69
N LEU A 7 37.68 -19.30 15.99
CA LEU A 7 36.84 -18.80 17.06
C LEU A 7 36.80 -17.26 17.06
N LEU A 8 37.95 -16.62 16.85
CA LEU A 8 38.04 -15.16 16.78
C LEU A 8 37.30 -14.60 15.55
N ALA A 9 37.40 -15.27 14.40
CA ALA A 9 36.67 -14.89 13.19
C ALA A 9 35.14 -14.96 13.38
N LEU A 10 34.63 -15.94 14.13
CA LEU A 10 33.20 -16.11 14.37
C LEU A 10 32.60 -14.98 15.23
N ILE A 11 33.38 -14.41 16.14
CA ILE A 11 32.93 -13.35 17.06
C ILE A 11 32.84 -11.99 16.33
N PHE A 12 33.64 -11.77 15.28
CA PHE A 12 33.63 -10.54 14.50
C PHE A 12 32.62 -10.54 13.34
N THR A 13 32.01 -11.68 12.99
CA THR A 13 31.11 -11.80 11.83
C THR A 13 29.62 -11.58 12.12
N THR A 14 29.21 -11.36 13.37
CA THR A 14 27.78 -11.31 13.75
C THR A 14 27.23 -9.90 13.97
N ILE A 15 27.84 -8.85 13.41
CA ILE A 15 27.18 -7.54 13.34
C ILE A 15 26.22 -7.57 12.15
N SER A 16 25.08 -8.24 12.33
CA SER A 16 23.96 -8.12 11.40
C SER A 16 23.35 -6.75 11.62
N PHE A 17 23.64 -5.79 10.73
CA PHE A 17 22.97 -4.50 10.75
C PHE A 17 21.49 -4.72 10.45
N ALA A 18 20.63 -4.57 11.46
CA ALA A 18 19.21 -4.40 11.21
C ALA A 18 19.06 -3.11 10.38
N GLN A 19 18.48 -3.21 9.19
CA GLN A 19 18.25 -2.05 8.34
C GLN A 19 17.39 -1.04 9.10
N THR A 20 17.90 0.17 9.33
CA THR A 20 17.16 1.19 10.08
C THR A 20 16.03 1.71 9.20
N ILE A 21 14.78 1.36 9.53
CA ILE A 21 13.60 1.91 8.88
C ILE A 21 13.28 3.26 9.52
N SER A 22 13.15 4.30 8.70
CA SER A 22 12.64 5.61 9.13
C SER A 22 11.35 5.95 8.40
N SER A 23 10.52 6.80 8.97
CA SER A 23 9.27 7.25 8.34
C SER A 23 9.21 8.77 8.31
N LYS A 24 8.69 9.33 7.22
CA LYS A 24 8.51 10.77 7.08
C LYS A 24 7.17 11.08 6.42
N GLN A 25 6.42 11.99 7.04
CA GLN A 25 5.23 12.56 6.44
C GLN A 25 5.63 13.73 5.54
N GLU A 26 5.30 13.66 4.26
CA GLU A 26 5.66 14.66 3.26
C GLU A 26 4.67 14.68 2.09
N ASN A 27 4.86 15.61 1.16
CA ASN A 27 4.03 15.63 -0.03
C ASN A 27 4.34 14.41 -0.90
N ALA A 28 3.29 13.86 -1.52
CA ALA A 28 3.40 12.84 -2.56
C ALA A 28 4.41 13.30 -3.61
N ASN A 29 5.38 12.44 -3.95
CA ASN A 29 6.27 12.72 -5.05
C ASN A 29 5.53 12.64 -6.39
N VAL A 30 6.20 13.02 -7.49
CA VAL A 30 5.58 13.10 -8.82
C VAL A 30 4.98 11.75 -9.26
N GLU A 31 5.66 10.65 -8.99
CA GLU A 31 5.22 9.31 -9.40
C GLU A 31 4.02 8.81 -8.57
N GLN A 32 4.08 8.99 -7.25
CA GLN A 32 2.98 8.69 -6.33
C GLN A 32 1.73 9.49 -6.69
N TYR A 33 1.90 10.79 -6.93
CA TYR A 33 0.78 11.67 -7.30
C TYR A 33 0.21 11.31 -8.68
N ALA A 34 1.05 10.92 -9.65
CA ALA A 34 0.60 10.47 -10.96
C ALA A 34 -0.23 9.17 -10.86
N LEU A 35 0.22 8.20 -10.06
CA LEU A 35 -0.55 6.98 -9.77
C LEU A 35 -1.90 7.32 -9.15
N LEU A 36 -1.90 8.09 -8.06
CA LEU A 36 -3.12 8.49 -7.35
C LEU A 36 -4.12 9.18 -8.28
N THR A 37 -3.64 10.15 -9.08
CA THR A 37 -4.48 10.86 -10.06
C THR A 37 -5.08 9.91 -11.08
N LYS A 38 -4.28 9.00 -11.63
CA LYS A 38 -4.74 8.02 -12.62
C LYS A 38 -5.74 7.03 -12.04
N VAL A 39 -5.53 6.58 -10.81
CA VAL A 39 -6.47 5.70 -10.11
C VAL A 39 -7.79 6.41 -9.86
N ASN A 40 -7.76 7.63 -9.31
CA ASN A 40 -8.95 8.41 -9.01
C ASN A 40 -9.80 8.75 -10.25
N GLN A 41 -9.16 8.88 -11.43
CA GLN A 41 -9.88 9.07 -12.70
C GLN A 41 -10.89 7.95 -12.99
N TYR A 42 -10.60 6.70 -12.60
CA TYR A 42 -11.48 5.55 -12.83
C TYR A 42 -12.23 5.09 -11.58
N TYR A 43 -11.68 5.38 -10.40
CA TYR A 43 -12.19 4.99 -9.09
C TYR A 43 -12.26 6.22 -8.17
N PRO A 44 -13.28 7.09 -8.35
CA PRO A 44 -13.38 8.36 -7.63
C PRO A 44 -13.64 8.19 -6.13
N ASP A 45 -14.01 6.99 -5.69
CA ASP A 45 -14.14 6.59 -4.29
C ASP A 45 -12.80 6.52 -3.54
N ILE A 46 -11.68 6.48 -4.27
CA ILE A 46 -10.33 6.56 -3.71
C ILE A 46 -9.95 8.02 -3.55
N THR A 47 -9.91 8.50 -2.30
CA THR A 47 -9.63 9.90 -1.98
C THR A 47 -8.19 10.28 -2.30
N LEU A 48 -8.00 11.41 -2.97
CA LEU A 48 -6.69 11.99 -3.23
C LEU A 48 -6.20 12.79 -2.00
N ASN A 49 -5.14 12.33 -1.35
CA ASN A 49 -4.40 13.13 -0.38
C ASN A 49 -3.05 13.57 -0.96
N LYS A 50 -2.68 14.83 -0.72
CA LYS A 50 -1.36 15.37 -1.11
C LYS A 50 -0.28 14.91 -0.16
N THR A 51 -0.63 14.58 1.08
CA THR A 51 0.33 14.20 2.12
C THR A 51 0.34 12.68 2.29
N ILE A 52 1.54 12.11 2.29
CA ILE A 52 1.79 10.67 2.42
C ILE A 52 2.89 10.45 3.46
N THR A 53 2.80 9.36 4.21
CA THR A 53 3.88 8.87 5.07
C THR A 53 4.69 7.87 4.30
N ASN A 54 5.92 8.25 3.92
CA ASN A 54 6.87 7.37 3.25
C ASN A 54 7.73 6.64 4.29
N PHE A 55 7.93 5.35 4.09
CA PHE A 55 8.84 4.52 4.87
C PHE A 55 10.12 4.32 4.07
N TYR A 56 11.26 4.57 4.71
CA TYR A 56 12.56 4.57 4.09
C TYR A 56 13.46 3.53 4.69
N ALA A 57 14.22 2.85 3.83
CA ALA A 57 15.33 2.01 4.22
C ALA A 57 16.52 2.32 3.30
N ASP A 58 17.67 2.64 3.87
CA ASP A 58 18.86 3.11 3.15
C ASP A 58 18.58 4.27 2.17
N GLY A 59 17.71 5.20 2.58
CA GLY A 59 17.33 6.37 1.78
C GLY A 59 16.39 6.08 0.61
N LYS A 60 15.93 4.84 0.44
CA LYS A 60 14.94 4.45 -0.57
C LYS A 60 13.57 4.23 0.05
N ILE A 61 12.51 4.64 -0.63
CA ILE A 61 11.15 4.35 -0.21
C ILE A 61 10.91 2.83 -0.34
N ILE A 62 10.43 2.21 0.75
CA ILE A 62 10.10 0.78 0.83
C ILE A 62 8.61 0.52 1.05
N ASP A 63 7.86 1.53 1.47
CA ASP A 63 6.39 1.54 1.54
C ASP A 63 5.91 2.98 1.64
N SER A 64 4.63 3.24 1.38
CA SER A 64 4.02 4.56 1.49
C SER A 64 2.57 4.43 1.90
N GLN A 65 2.13 5.21 2.88
CA GLN A 65 0.77 5.12 3.42
C GLN A 65 0.11 6.49 3.54
N GLN A 66 -1.19 6.57 3.24
CA GLN A 66 -2.01 7.74 3.51
C GLN A 66 -2.87 7.53 4.74
N GLN A 67 -2.86 8.53 5.62
CA GLN A 67 -3.75 8.62 6.76
C GLN A 67 -4.86 9.64 6.47
N PHE A 68 -6.06 9.34 6.95
CA PHE A 68 -7.24 10.15 6.75
C PHE A 68 -7.80 10.61 8.09
N ASP A 69 -8.26 11.86 8.16
CA ASP A 69 -9.12 12.29 9.28
C ASP A 69 -10.52 11.71 9.05
N LEU A 70 -10.90 10.78 9.91
CA LEU A 70 -12.16 10.05 9.80
C LEU A 70 -13.33 10.74 10.53
N LYS A 71 -13.08 11.87 11.21
CA LYS A 71 -14.12 12.59 11.96
C LYS A 71 -15.25 13.02 11.03
N GLY A 72 -16.48 12.63 11.38
CA GLY A 72 -17.67 12.94 10.59
C GLY A 72 -17.84 12.09 9.32
N THR A 73 -16.98 11.10 9.10
CA THR A 73 -17.14 10.12 8.02
C THR A 73 -17.88 8.87 8.51
N LYS A 74 -18.36 8.05 7.58
CA LYS A 74 -18.96 6.74 7.88
C LYS A 74 -17.94 5.62 8.15
N PHE A 75 -16.65 5.92 8.05
CA PHE A 75 -15.59 4.92 8.14
C PHE A 75 -15.00 4.87 9.55
N SER A 76 -14.87 3.67 10.10
CA SER A 76 -14.12 3.43 11.33
C SER A 76 -12.62 3.23 11.06
N SER A 77 -12.28 2.83 9.82
CA SER A 77 -10.92 2.78 9.32
C SER A 77 -10.90 3.07 7.82
N TYR A 78 -9.88 3.80 7.37
CA TYR A 78 -9.56 4.00 5.96
C TYR A 78 -8.04 4.08 5.84
N LYS A 79 -7.44 3.19 5.04
CA LYS A 79 -6.01 3.16 4.76
C LYS A 79 -5.80 3.05 3.26
N LEU A 80 -4.85 3.84 2.74
CA LEU A 80 -4.29 3.64 1.41
C LEU A 80 -2.79 3.39 1.53
N GLY A 81 -2.31 2.38 0.82
CA GLY A 81 -0.89 2.09 0.63
C GLY A 81 -0.49 2.29 -0.82
N ILE A 82 0.77 2.66 -1.08
CA ILE A 82 1.35 2.71 -2.42
C ILE A 82 2.61 1.86 -2.41
N GLU A 83 2.68 0.88 -3.32
CA GLU A 83 3.87 0.05 -3.45
C GLU A 83 5.08 0.90 -3.93
N PRO A 84 6.32 0.54 -3.54
CA PRO A 84 7.52 1.34 -3.85
C PRO A 84 7.76 1.64 -5.32
N ASP A 85 7.23 0.82 -6.21
CA ASP A 85 7.38 0.97 -7.66
C ASP A 85 6.33 1.90 -8.29
N ASN A 86 5.42 2.47 -7.49
CA ASN A 86 4.35 3.38 -7.89
C ASN A 86 3.41 2.80 -8.97
N LYS A 87 3.25 1.47 -9.03
CA LYS A 87 2.33 0.80 -9.98
C LYS A 87 1.07 0.26 -9.34
N LYS A 88 1.07 0.09 -8.02
CA LYS A 88 -0.05 -0.47 -7.27
C LYS A 88 -0.38 0.37 -6.06
N LEU A 89 -1.68 0.54 -5.85
CA LEU A 89 -2.27 1.13 -4.67
C LEU A 89 -3.06 0.06 -3.93
N LEU A 90 -2.84 -0.07 -2.64
CA LEU A 90 -3.63 -0.93 -1.77
C LEU A 90 -4.64 -0.09 -1.02
N PHE A 91 -5.85 -0.62 -0.83
CA PHE A 91 -6.87 0.05 -0.03
C PHE A 91 -7.50 -0.92 0.97
N GLU A 92 -7.85 -0.37 2.13
CA GLU A 92 -8.64 -1.05 3.15
C GLU A 92 -9.54 -0.01 3.81
N TYR A 93 -10.83 -0.29 3.91
CA TYR A 93 -11.74 0.52 4.69
C TYR A 93 -12.80 -0.33 5.39
N VAL A 94 -13.31 0.18 6.50
CA VAL A 94 -14.34 -0.46 7.31
C VAL A 94 -15.46 0.54 7.56
N SER A 95 -16.70 0.12 7.29
CA SER A 95 -17.92 0.87 7.64
C SER A 95 -19.04 -0.08 8.06
N ASP A 96 -20.03 0.42 8.78
CA ASP A 96 -21.20 -0.38 9.19
C ASP A 96 -22.02 -0.86 7.98
N GLU A 97 -22.06 -0.06 6.92
CA GLU A 97 -22.79 -0.34 5.68
C GLU A 97 -22.16 -1.50 4.91
N THR A 98 -20.84 -1.48 4.72
CA THR A 98 -20.14 -2.41 3.82
C THR A 98 -19.37 -3.51 4.54
N GLY A 99 -19.23 -3.41 5.86
CA GLY A 99 -18.21 -4.16 6.59
C GLY A 99 -16.80 -3.79 6.13
N LYS A 100 -15.87 -4.73 6.24
CA LYS A 100 -14.51 -4.57 5.75
C LYS A 100 -14.43 -4.82 4.25
N ILE A 101 -13.88 -3.85 3.55
CA ILE A 101 -13.54 -3.91 2.14
C ILE A 101 -12.04 -3.68 2.00
N TYR A 102 -11.36 -4.50 1.22
CA TYR A 102 -9.94 -4.33 0.94
C TYR A 102 -9.59 -4.82 -0.46
N GLY A 103 -8.42 -4.45 -0.94
CA GLY A 103 -7.96 -4.86 -2.25
C GLY A 103 -6.84 -4.00 -2.78
N ASP A 104 -6.67 -4.06 -4.09
CA ASP A 104 -5.63 -3.33 -4.79
C ASP A 104 -6.13 -2.72 -6.10
N VAL A 105 -5.44 -1.68 -6.52
CA VAL A 105 -5.58 -1.05 -7.82
C VAL A 105 -4.21 -1.02 -8.49
N SER A 106 -4.11 -1.68 -9.63
CA SER A 106 -2.89 -1.82 -10.40
C SER A 106 -3.01 -1.11 -11.76
N VAL A 107 -1.99 -0.37 -12.17
CA VAL A 107 -1.92 0.23 -13.50
C VAL A 107 -1.12 -0.67 -14.43
N PHE A 108 -1.77 -1.20 -15.46
CA PHE A 108 -1.14 -2.10 -16.43
C PHE A 108 -1.54 -1.74 -17.87
N ASN A 109 -0.54 -1.51 -18.72
CA ASN A 109 -0.70 -1.21 -20.14
C ASN A 109 -1.77 -0.13 -20.42
N GLY A 110 -1.69 0.99 -19.71
CA GLY A 110 -2.65 2.09 -19.83
C GLY A 110 -3.94 1.92 -19.02
N ASN A 111 -4.36 0.68 -18.72
CA ASN A 111 -5.57 0.37 -17.97
C ASN A 111 -5.36 0.38 -16.46
N VAL A 112 -6.46 0.51 -15.72
CA VAL A 112 -6.49 0.53 -14.26
C VAL A 112 -7.40 -0.61 -13.78
N LEU A 113 -6.77 -1.66 -13.28
CA LEU A 113 -7.41 -2.87 -12.77
C LEU A 113 -7.63 -2.72 -11.27
N ARG A 114 -8.84 -2.93 -10.77
CA ARG A 114 -9.14 -2.98 -9.35
C ARG A 114 -9.61 -4.37 -8.97
N THR A 115 -9.02 -4.95 -7.95
CA THR A 115 -9.53 -6.15 -7.28
C THR A 115 -10.09 -5.74 -5.92
N THR A 116 -11.32 -6.11 -5.64
CA THR A 116 -12.01 -5.78 -4.39
C THR A 116 -12.49 -7.04 -3.71
N PHE A 117 -12.19 -7.17 -2.43
CA PHE A 117 -12.67 -8.22 -1.53
C PHE A 117 -13.68 -7.59 -0.57
N SER A 118 -14.86 -8.21 -0.46
CA SER A 118 -15.89 -7.83 0.51
C SER A 118 -16.08 -8.94 1.52
N GLU A 119 -15.73 -8.69 2.78
CA GLU A 119 -15.94 -9.69 3.84
C GLU A 119 -17.43 -9.85 4.16
N LYS A 120 -18.19 -8.74 4.16
CA LYS A 120 -19.63 -8.77 4.46
C LYS A 120 -20.44 -9.56 3.43
N ASN A 121 -20.10 -9.40 2.15
CA ASN A 121 -20.79 -10.09 1.05
C ASN A 121 -20.12 -11.42 0.70
N ASN A 122 -19.02 -11.76 1.36
CA ASN A 122 -18.14 -12.88 1.03
C ASN A 122 -17.86 -12.97 -0.48
N SER A 123 -17.40 -11.87 -1.08
CA SER A 123 -17.30 -11.77 -2.54
C SER A 123 -15.98 -11.15 -3.00
N ILE A 124 -15.62 -11.46 -4.24
CA ILE A 124 -14.51 -10.89 -4.97
C ILE A 124 -15.06 -10.23 -6.23
N GLU A 125 -14.66 -8.99 -6.49
CA GLU A 125 -14.95 -8.27 -7.73
C GLU A 125 -13.65 -7.82 -8.40
N VAL A 126 -13.59 -7.93 -9.71
CA VAL A 126 -12.54 -7.31 -10.54
C VAL A 126 -13.18 -6.30 -11.46
N SER A 127 -12.71 -5.05 -11.39
CA SER A 127 -13.13 -3.97 -12.27
C SER A 127 -11.97 -3.55 -13.18
N LEU A 128 -12.26 -3.26 -14.44
CA LEU A 128 -11.33 -2.68 -15.41
C LEU A 128 -11.81 -1.28 -15.78
N ASN A 129 -11.00 -0.26 -15.53
CA ASN A 129 -11.32 1.14 -15.84
C ASN A 129 -12.69 1.58 -15.30
N GLY A 130 -13.00 1.21 -14.05
CA GLY A 130 -14.27 1.55 -13.40
C GLY A 130 -15.45 0.63 -13.74
N LYS A 131 -15.29 -0.33 -14.65
CA LYS A 131 -16.35 -1.28 -15.04
C LYS A 131 -16.09 -2.65 -14.44
N SER A 132 -17.05 -3.21 -13.72
CA SER A 132 -16.98 -4.61 -13.26
C SER A 132 -16.88 -5.55 -14.47
N VAL A 133 -15.87 -6.42 -14.47
CA VAL A 133 -15.63 -7.43 -15.52
C VAL A 133 -15.71 -8.85 -14.99
N PHE A 134 -15.63 -9.02 -13.67
CA PHE A 134 -15.78 -10.30 -13.00
C PHE A 134 -16.30 -10.06 -11.57
N GLN A 135 -17.22 -10.91 -11.14
CA GLN A 135 -17.69 -10.95 -9.75
C GLN A 135 -18.01 -12.38 -9.36
N LYS A 136 -17.61 -12.78 -8.17
CA LYS A 136 -17.90 -14.11 -7.62
C LYS A 136 -18.15 -14.03 -6.11
N ASN A 137 -19.20 -14.71 -5.65
CA ASN A 137 -19.41 -14.99 -4.24
C ASN A 137 -18.66 -16.28 -3.87
N LEU A 138 -18.04 -16.28 -2.70
CA LEU A 138 -17.25 -17.39 -2.15
C LEU A 138 -18.10 -18.30 -1.24
#